data_AF-A0A1K2ILI7-F1
#
_entry.id   AF-A0A1K2ILI7-F1
#
_cell.length_a   1.000
_cell.length_b   1.000
_cell.length_c   1.000
_cell.angle_alpha   90.00
_cell.angle_beta   90.00
_cell.angle_gamma   90.00
#
_symmetry.space_group_name_H-M   'P 1'
#
loop_
_entity.id
_entity.type
_entity.pdbx_description
1 polymer ?
#
loop_
_entity_poly.entity_id
_entity_poly.type
_entity_poly.pdbx_seq_one_letter_code
_entity_poly.pdbx_strand_id
1 'polypeptide(L)'
;MKIQFLYLPFVLLLLNSCKQEDPKVSSLVNYQGDETYSVIFGNTTVGHLKTQTFGDTIQVDYDYKNNGRGPTMKETIILNIDGFPVQWNITGNSTFGNAIDEHYTLNGTNASWTDATGSDSITVDNALWYVNQSGSPYSAILTARSLLKSSDYSANVLPAGRLQIKEMEKTTIKVDSTTLDLTTYAISGADLNPSYFISDSNQRLFAVISPSFVIVRKGFEVKEKELRAYAEKYSTERFETLQKKYAHNYGKKVRISNVRIFDPNTLSLTAL
;
A
#
# COMPACT_ATOMS: atom_id res chain seq x y z
N MET A 1 -67.27 56.53 15.75
CA MET A 1 -66.36 55.53 15.15
C MET A 1 -65.37 55.07 16.21
N LYS A 2 -65.52 53.87 16.76
CA LYS A 2 -64.54 53.25 17.67
C LYS A 2 -63.82 52.15 16.90
N ILE A 3 -62.49 52.26 16.79
CA ILE A 3 -61.61 51.31 16.09
C ILE A 3 -61.14 50.28 17.11
N GLN A 4 -61.37 49.00 16.81
CA GLN A 4 -60.99 47.85 17.63
C GLN A 4 -59.69 47.26 17.06
N PHE A 5 -58.61 47.30 17.85
CA PHE A 5 -57.35 46.63 17.53
C PHE A 5 -57.46 45.14 17.90
N LEU A 6 -57.32 44.26 16.91
CA LEU A 6 -57.15 42.82 17.12
C LEU A 6 -55.65 42.52 17.20
N TYR A 7 -55.19 42.02 18.35
CA TYR A 7 -53.86 41.44 18.52
C TYR A 7 -53.92 39.93 18.21
N LEU A 8 -53.08 39.47 17.28
CA LEU A 8 -52.87 38.05 16.97
C LEU A 8 -51.49 37.65 17.51
N PRO A 9 -51.37 36.63 18.38
CA PRO A 9 -50.06 36.21 18.88
C PRO A 9 -49.36 35.31 17.85
N PHE A 10 -48.15 35.70 17.46
CA PHE A 10 -47.27 34.94 16.58
C PHE A 10 -46.52 33.88 17.42
N VAL A 11 -46.87 32.61 17.27
CA VAL A 11 -46.17 31.48 17.90
C VAL A 11 -45.00 31.09 17.01
N LEU A 12 -43.77 31.35 17.48
CA LEU A 12 -42.53 30.98 16.81
C LEU A 12 -42.17 29.53 17.18
N LEU A 13 -42.39 28.59 16.26
CA LEU A 13 -41.94 27.20 16.39
C LEU A 13 -40.46 27.08 16.01
N LEU A 14 -39.59 26.92 16.99
CA LEU A 14 -38.17 26.59 16.80
C LEU A 14 -38.03 25.10 16.44
N LEU A 15 -37.85 24.81 15.16
CA LEU A 15 -37.44 23.49 14.69
C LEU A 15 -35.93 23.33 14.95
N ASN A 16 -35.58 22.67 16.06
CA ASN A 16 -34.23 22.14 16.24
C ASN A 16 -34.03 20.98 15.27
N SER A 17 -33.38 21.25 14.14
CA SER A 17 -32.86 20.20 13.25
C SER A 17 -31.63 19.59 13.92
N CYS A 18 -31.84 18.54 14.71
CA CYS A 18 -30.76 17.63 15.09
C CYS A 18 -30.26 16.97 13.79
N LYS A 19 -29.13 17.45 13.25
CA LYS A 19 -28.32 16.68 12.30
C LYS A 19 -27.83 15.44 13.05
N GLN A 20 -28.52 14.33 12.86
CA GLN A 20 -28.04 13.02 13.31
C GLN A 20 -26.77 12.74 12.51
N GLU A 21 -25.60 12.73 13.18
CA GLU A 21 -24.36 12.30 12.54
C GLU A 21 -24.58 10.89 12.00
N ASP A 22 -24.29 10.68 10.72
CA ASP A 22 -24.35 9.35 10.13
C ASP A 22 -23.48 8.41 10.97
N PRO A 23 -23.97 7.19 11.27
CA PRO A 23 -23.20 6.25 12.05
C PRO A 23 -21.82 6.05 11.41
N LYS A 24 -20.75 6.21 12.19
CA LYS A 24 -19.37 5.99 11.73
C LYS A 24 -19.20 4.52 11.37
N VAL A 25 -19.33 4.22 10.08
CA VAL A 25 -19.21 2.86 9.54
C VAL A 25 -17.73 2.55 9.29
N SER A 26 -17.34 1.31 9.59
CA SER A 26 -16.02 0.75 9.27
C SER A 26 -15.59 1.05 7.83
N SER A 27 -14.31 1.40 7.65
CA SER A 27 -13.68 1.49 6.33
C SER A 27 -13.65 0.16 5.57
N LEU A 28 -13.84 -0.95 6.28
CA LEU A 28 -13.80 -2.32 5.77
C LEU A 28 -15.19 -2.94 5.54
N VAL A 29 -16.29 -2.20 5.73
CA VAL A 29 -17.66 -2.74 5.64
C VAL A 29 -17.94 -3.50 4.33
N ASN A 30 -17.38 -3.04 3.21
CA ASN A 30 -17.55 -3.65 1.88
C ASN A 30 -16.45 -4.67 1.52
N TYR A 31 -15.56 -4.99 2.47
CA TYR A 31 -14.35 -5.80 2.29
C TYR A 31 -14.29 -7.01 3.21
N GLN A 32 -15.41 -7.33 3.87
CA GLN A 32 -15.52 -8.46 4.80
C GLN A 32 -15.32 -9.81 4.10
N GLY A 33 -14.93 -10.82 4.89
CA GLY A 33 -14.76 -12.21 4.46
C GLY A 33 -13.33 -12.55 4.06
N ASP A 34 -13.20 -13.72 3.44
CA ASP A 34 -11.92 -14.30 3.06
C ASP A 34 -11.54 -13.91 1.63
N GLU A 35 -10.26 -13.58 1.43
CA GLU A 35 -9.65 -13.48 0.09
C GLU A 35 -8.44 -14.42 0.03
N THR A 36 -8.24 -15.07 -1.12
CA THR A 36 -7.11 -15.98 -1.33
C THR A 36 -6.43 -15.65 -2.63
N TYR A 37 -5.11 -15.60 -2.57
CA TYR A 37 -4.22 -15.31 -3.69
C TYR A 37 -3.15 -16.40 -3.79
N SER A 38 -2.81 -16.76 -5.02
CA SER A 38 -1.74 -17.70 -5.35
C SER A 38 -0.46 -16.92 -5.63
N VAL A 39 0.64 -17.30 -4.99
CA VAL A 39 1.98 -16.75 -5.25
C VAL A 39 2.63 -17.62 -6.32
N ILE A 40 2.97 -17.02 -7.46
CA ILE A 40 3.48 -17.74 -8.64
C ILE A 40 4.88 -17.22 -8.97
N PHE A 41 5.82 -18.15 -9.12
CA PHE A 41 7.18 -17.91 -9.57
C PHE A 41 7.52 -18.88 -10.70
N GLY A 42 7.97 -18.37 -11.85
CA GLY A 42 8.34 -19.22 -12.99
C GLY A 42 7.23 -20.19 -13.41
N ASN A 43 5.99 -19.70 -13.55
CA ASN A 43 4.78 -20.48 -13.86
C ASN A 43 4.40 -21.55 -12.83
N THR A 44 5.01 -21.56 -11.65
CA THR A 44 4.72 -22.52 -10.59
C THR A 44 4.12 -21.80 -9.39
N THR A 45 2.98 -22.29 -8.91
CA THR A 45 2.43 -21.82 -7.63
C THR A 45 3.32 -22.31 -6.50
N VAL A 46 3.93 -21.37 -5.78
CA VAL A 46 4.93 -21.62 -4.72
C VAL A 46 4.43 -21.23 -3.33
N GLY A 47 3.20 -20.72 -3.22
CA GLY A 47 2.65 -20.28 -1.95
C GLY A 47 1.33 -19.54 -2.09
N HIS A 48 0.97 -18.82 -1.04
CA HIS A 48 -0.28 -18.09 -0.92
C HIS A 48 -0.11 -16.76 -0.19
N LEU A 49 -1.06 -15.87 -0.46
CA LEU A 49 -1.44 -14.79 0.44
C LEU A 49 -2.93 -14.99 0.73
N LYS A 50 -3.31 -15.08 1.99
CA LYS A 50 -4.70 -15.22 2.42
C LYS A 50 -5.02 -14.09 3.36
N THR A 51 -6.23 -13.55 3.25
CA THR A 51 -6.72 -12.56 4.20
C THR A 51 -8.07 -12.98 4.73
N GLN A 52 -8.32 -12.67 5.99
CA GLN A 52 -9.64 -12.77 6.61
C GLN A 52 -9.98 -11.42 7.24
N THR A 53 -11.07 -10.81 6.79
CA THR A 53 -11.52 -9.50 7.27
C THR A 53 -12.80 -9.65 8.10
N PHE A 54 -12.77 -9.15 9.34
CA PHE A 54 -13.91 -9.11 10.26
C PHE A 54 -13.95 -7.79 11.03
N GLY A 55 -15.04 -7.04 10.87
CA GLY A 55 -15.14 -5.68 11.38
C GLY A 55 -14.01 -4.81 10.81
N ASP A 56 -13.23 -4.20 11.70
CA ASP A 56 -12.08 -3.36 11.38
C ASP A 56 -10.73 -4.12 11.34
N THR A 57 -10.77 -5.43 11.55
CA THR A 57 -9.57 -6.27 11.65
C THR A 57 -9.35 -7.07 10.38
N ILE A 58 -8.10 -7.12 9.93
CA ILE A 58 -7.62 -7.95 8.84
C ILE A 58 -6.55 -8.87 9.41
N GLN A 59 -6.73 -10.17 9.25
CA GLN A 59 -5.68 -11.16 9.47
C GLN A 59 -5.09 -11.56 8.13
N VAL A 60 -3.77 -11.59 8.03
CA VAL A 60 -3.05 -12.02 6.82
C VAL A 60 -2.19 -13.24 7.14
N ASP A 61 -2.24 -14.23 6.27
CA ASP A 61 -1.32 -15.37 6.24
C ASP A 61 -0.58 -15.34 4.90
N TYR A 62 0.72 -15.05 4.95
CA TYR A 62 1.57 -14.92 3.77
C TYR A 62 2.74 -15.90 3.87
N ASP A 63 2.71 -16.91 2.99
CA ASP A 63 3.74 -17.93 2.92
C ASP A 63 4.03 -18.27 1.46
N TYR A 64 5.31 -18.28 1.09
CA TYR A 64 5.74 -18.97 -0.11
C TYR A 64 7.12 -19.58 0.06
N LYS A 65 7.46 -20.55 -0.80
CA LYS A 65 8.80 -21.16 -0.88
C LYS A 65 9.27 -21.26 -2.32
N ASN A 66 10.29 -20.47 -2.67
CA ASN A 66 11.01 -20.55 -3.93
C ASN A 66 12.46 -20.96 -3.66
N ASN A 67 12.89 -22.11 -4.21
CA ASN A 67 14.19 -22.71 -3.94
C ASN A 67 14.53 -22.83 -2.45
N GLY A 68 13.53 -23.23 -1.64
CA GLY A 68 13.67 -23.39 -0.19
C GLY A 68 13.71 -22.08 0.61
N ARG A 69 13.51 -20.92 -0.04
CA ARG A 69 13.49 -19.59 0.61
C ARG A 69 12.14 -18.92 0.43
N GLY A 70 11.79 -18.06 1.38
CA GLY A 70 10.56 -17.28 1.32
C GLY A 70 9.99 -17.07 2.71
N PRO A 71 9.19 -16.02 2.89
CA PRO A 71 8.62 -15.70 4.17
C PRO A 71 7.62 -16.78 4.60
N THR A 72 7.47 -16.91 5.90
CA THR A 72 6.33 -17.56 6.56
C THR A 72 5.91 -16.58 7.63
N MET A 73 4.87 -15.80 7.38
CA MET A 73 4.51 -14.69 8.24
C MET A 73 3.01 -14.51 8.37
N LYS A 74 2.61 -13.99 9.53
CA LYS A 74 1.24 -13.63 9.84
C LYS A 74 1.17 -12.17 10.24
N GLU A 75 0.07 -11.53 9.86
CA GLU A 75 -0.21 -10.16 10.23
C GLU A 75 -1.59 -10.03 10.88
N THR A 76 -1.71 -9.07 11.77
CA THR A 76 -3.00 -8.56 12.25
C THR A 76 -2.98 -7.05 12.13
N ILE A 77 -3.87 -6.53 11.29
CA ILE A 77 -4.02 -5.11 11.00
C ILE A 77 -5.38 -4.67 11.54
N ILE A 78 -5.41 -3.58 12.30
CA ILE A 78 -6.66 -2.92 12.69
C ILE A 78 -6.67 -1.54 12.05
N LEU A 79 -7.72 -1.24 11.29
CA LEU A 79 -7.90 0.05 10.66
C LEU A 79 -8.88 0.93 11.45
N ASN A 80 -8.71 2.24 11.39
CA ASN A 80 -9.75 3.16 11.81
C ASN A 80 -10.83 3.33 10.71
N ILE A 81 -11.85 4.14 11.02
CA ILE A 81 -12.97 4.44 10.11
C ILE A 81 -12.52 5.13 8.81
N ASP A 82 -11.37 5.80 8.82
CA ASP A 82 -10.83 6.50 7.65
C ASP A 82 -9.98 5.55 6.77
N GLY A 83 -9.67 4.35 7.28
CA GLY A 83 -8.90 3.32 6.59
C GLY A 83 -7.39 3.36 6.84
N PHE A 84 -6.94 4.04 7.91
CA PHE A 84 -5.54 4.05 8.33
C PHE A 84 -5.28 3.02 9.42
N PRO A 85 -4.09 2.40 9.45
CA PRO A 85 -3.73 1.47 10.51
C PRO A 85 -3.68 2.20 11.86
N VAL A 86 -4.30 1.62 12.87
CA VAL A 86 -4.12 2.00 14.28
C VAL A 86 -3.37 0.95 15.08
N GLN A 87 -3.30 -0.27 14.54
CA GLN A 87 -2.48 -1.35 15.05
C GLN A 87 -2.02 -2.23 13.88
N TRP A 88 -0.76 -2.66 13.91
CA TRP A 88 -0.22 -3.64 12.97
C TRP A 88 0.78 -4.53 13.69
N ASN A 89 0.48 -5.82 13.79
CA ASN A 89 1.40 -6.82 14.32
C ASN A 89 1.82 -7.75 13.20
N ILE A 90 3.12 -8.01 13.08
CA ILE A 90 3.72 -8.85 12.06
C ILE A 90 4.66 -9.83 12.76
N THR A 91 4.45 -11.12 12.57
CA THR A 91 5.27 -12.17 13.19
C THR A 91 5.61 -13.26 12.20
N GLY A 92 6.75 -13.93 12.40
CA GLY A 92 7.13 -15.10 11.61
C GLY A 92 8.59 -15.08 11.19
N ASN A 93 8.86 -15.41 9.93
CA ASN A 93 10.22 -15.45 9.37
C ASN A 93 10.25 -14.77 8.01
N SER A 94 11.30 -13.97 7.78
CA SER A 94 11.59 -13.35 6.50
C SER A 94 12.04 -14.36 5.45
N THR A 95 12.18 -13.92 4.19
CA THR A 95 12.69 -14.74 3.07
C THR A 95 14.01 -15.47 3.37
N PHE A 96 14.88 -14.87 4.18
CA PHE A 96 16.19 -15.42 4.55
C PHE A 96 16.20 -16.07 5.94
N GLY A 97 15.04 -16.28 6.55
CA GLY A 97 14.89 -17.04 7.80
C GLY A 97 14.99 -16.23 9.08
N ASN A 98 15.35 -14.95 9.03
CA ASN A 98 15.37 -14.10 10.23
C ASN A 98 13.97 -14.03 10.85
N ALA A 99 13.89 -14.16 12.18
CA ALA A 99 12.66 -13.96 12.91
C ALA A 99 12.15 -12.54 12.73
N ILE A 100 10.84 -12.40 12.56
CA ILE A 100 10.12 -11.14 12.47
C ILE A 100 9.24 -11.04 13.72
N ASP A 101 9.37 -9.90 14.40
CA ASP A 101 8.51 -9.46 15.49
C ASP A 101 8.39 -7.94 15.37
N GLU A 102 7.47 -7.49 14.53
CA GLU A 102 7.29 -6.08 14.19
C GLU A 102 5.89 -5.62 14.63
N HIS A 103 5.85 -4.47 15.30
CA HIS A 103 4.65 -3.93 15.91
C HIS A 103 4.53 -2.44 15.62
N TYR A 104 3.32 -1.99 15.31
CA TYR A 104 2.95 -0.59 15.21
C TYR A 104 1.64 -0.34 15.96
N THR A 105 1.55 0.80 16.64
CA THR A 105 0.33 1.28 17.28
C THR A 105 0.19 2.80 17.14
N LEU A 106 -1.06 3.26 17.04
CA LEU A 106 -1.46 4.66 17.15
C LEU A 106 -2.45 4.81 18.29
N ASN A 107 -2.00 5.41 19.40
CA ASN A 107 -2.82 5.69 20.58
C ASN A 107 -3.09 7.19 20.67
N GLY A 108 -4.27 7.63 20.23
CA GLY A 108 -4.57 9.05 20.08
C GLY A 108 -3.67 9.67 19.02
N THR A 109 -2.77 10.56 19.43
CA THR A 109 -1.77 11.19 18.55
C THR A 109 -0.38 10.54 18.65
N ASN A 110 -0.18 9.58 19.56
CA ASN A 110 1.13 8.94 19.74
C ASN A 110 1.24 7.69 18.87
N ALA A 111 2.02 7.78 17.79
CA ALA A 111 2.41 6.66 16.96
C ALA A 111 3.71 6.03 17.50
N SER A 112 3.76 4.71 17.63
CA SER A 112 4.97 4.00 18.07
C SER A 112 5.14 2.69 17.33
N TRP A 113 6.38 2.31 17.07
CA TRP A 113 6.70 1.06 16.40
C TRP A 113 7.97 0.41 16.97
N THR A 114 8.06 -0.90 16.79
CA THR A 114 9.26 -1.70 16.97
C THR A 114 9.41 -2.58 15.75
N ASP A 115 10.56 -2.55 15.11
CA ASP A 115 10.90 -3.40 13.96
C ASP A 115 12.37 -3.87 14.05
N ALA A 116 12.89 -4.48 12.99
CA ALA A 116 14.26 -5.00 12.94
C ALA A 116 15.36 -3.93 13.12
N THR A 117 15.02 -2.65 12.98
CA THR A 117 15.93 -1.50 13.13
C THR A 117 15.90 -0.90 14.55
N GLY A 118 14.91 -1.25 15.36
CA GLY A 118 14.76 -0.78 16.74
C GLY A 118 13.34 -0.33 17.05
N SER A 119 13.20 0.39 18.16
CA SER A 119 11.93 0.99 18.60
C SER A 119 12.00 2.52 18.50
N ASP A 120 10.93 3.13 18.03
CA ASP A 120 10.80 4.59 17.99
C ASP A 120 9.33 5.03 18.08
N SER A 121 9.10 6.33 18.26
CA SER A 121 7.78 6.92 18.39
C SER A 121 7.74 8.38 17.96
N ILE A 122 6.58 8.84 17.50
CA ILE A 122 6.37 10.23 17.12
C ILE A 122 4.92 10.65 17.40
N THR A 123 4.75 11.92 17.76
CA THR A 123 3.42 12.53 17.83
C THR A 123 2.98 12.99 16.44
N VAL A 124 1.78 12.61 16.02
CA VAL A 124 1.18 12.96 14.74
C VAL A 124 -0.13 13.72 14.94
N ASP A 125 -0.43 14.65 14.05
CA ASP A 125 -1.69 15.44 14.10
C ASP A 125 -2.89 14.64 13.56
N ASN A 126 -2.62 13.65 12.71
CA ASN A 126 -3.61 12.76 12.11
C ASN A 126 -3.03 11.36 11.90
N ALA A 127 -3.90 10.36 11.73
CA ALA A 127 -3.46 9.00 11.40
C ALA A 127 -2.69 8.98 10.08
N LEU A 128 -1.59 8.23 10.04
CA LEU A 128 -0.71 8.07 8.88
C LEU A 128 -0.50 6.58 8.61
N TRP A 129 -0.09 6.27 7.38
CA TRP A 129 0.41 4.92 7.09
C TRP A 129 1.76 4.70 7.75
N TYR A 130 1.91 3.55 8.40
CA TYR A 130 3.20 3.01 8.82
C TYR A 130 3.77 2.13 7.72
N VAL A 131 4.91 2.53 7.15
CA VAL A 131 5.67 1.72 6.19
C VAL A 131 6.49 0.71 6.99
N ASN A 132 5.98 -0.51 7.04
CA ASN A 132 6.62 -1.62 7.73
C ASN A 132 7.92 -2.09 7.07
N GLN A 133 8.76 -2.80 7.83
CA GLN A 133 9.96 -3.47 7.31
C GLN A 133 9.64 -4.85 6.73
N SER A 134 8.64 -5.55 7.29
CA SER A 134 8.40 -6.97 7.00
C SER A 134 6.96 -7.32 6.64
N GLY A 135 6.13 -6.38 6.19
CA GLY A 135 4.73 -6.62 5.86
C GLY A 135 4.49 -7.25 4.48
N SER A 136 3.32 -7.84 4.30
CA SER A 136 2.93 -8.47 3.05
C SER A 136 2.56 -7.44 1.99
N PRO A 137 2.57 -7.87 0.72
CA PRO A 137 2.09 -7.04 -0.39
C PRO A 137 0.60 -6.66 -0.33
N TYR A 138 -0.19 -7.20 0.62
CA TYR A 138 -1.60 -6.81 0.78
C TYR A 138 -1.76 -5.35 1.21
N SER A 139 -0.75 -4.80 1.89
CA SER A 139 -0.67 -3.38 2.24
C SER A 139 -0.91 -2.45 1.05
N ALA A 140 -0.48 -2.84 -0.16
CA ALA A 140 -0.61 -2.03 -1.37
C ALA A 140 -2.06 -1.60 -1.65
N ILE A 141 -3.04 -2.52 -1.57
CA ILE A 141 -4.44 -2.16 -1.82
C ILE A 141 -5.03 -1.31 -0.69
N LEU A 142 -4.62 -1.55 0.55
CA LEU A 142 -5.10 -0.78 1.69
C LEU A 142 -4.61 0.67 1.60
N THR A 143 -3.31 0.85 1.33
CA THR A 143 -2.72 2.17 1.11
C THR A 143 -3.36 2.87 -0.09
N ALA A 144 -3.58 2.17 -1.20
CA ALA A 144 -4.21 2.72 -2.40
C ALA A 144 -5.58 3.36 -2.11
N ARG A 145 -6.44 2.67 -1.35
CA ARG A 145 -7.77 3.18 -0.99
C ARG A 145 -7.71 4.54 -0.28
N SER A 146 -6.67 4.78 0.52
CA SER A 146 -6.47 6.07 1.18
C SER A 146 -5.84 7.12 0.26
N LEU A 147 -4.84 6.75 -0.55
CA LEU A 147 -4.16 7.67 -1.46
C LEU A 147 -5.08 8.14 -2.59
N LEU A 148 -5.97 7.28 -3.08
CA LEU A 148 -6.96 7.66 -4.11
C LEU A 148 -8.01 8.65 -3.62
N LYS A 149 -8.16 8.82 -2.29
CA LYS A 149 -9.02 9.83 -1.68
C LYS A 149 -8.29 11.16 -1.44
N SER A 150 -6.97 11.20 -1.52
CA SER A 150 -6.21 12.43 -1.32
C SER A 150 -6.16 13.28 -2.60
N SER A 151 -6.11 14.60 -2.44
CA SER A 151 -6.21 15.56 -3.55
C SER A 151 -5.09 15.46 -4.59
N ASP A 152 -3.93 14.95 -4.18
CA ASP A 152 -2.73 14.86 -5.00
C ASP A 152 -2.23 13.42 -5.18
N TYR A 153 -3.05 12.43 -4.81
CA TYR A 153 -2.71 11.01 -4.88
C TYR A 153 -1.48 10.62 -4.06
N SER A 154 -1.23 11.33 -2.96
CA SER A 154 -0.10 11.10 -2.07
C SER A 154 -0.42 11.38 -0.60
N ALA A 155 0.44 10.89 0.29
CA ALA A 155 0.36 11.12 1.73
C ALA A 155 1.73 11.00 2.40
N ASN A 156 1.95 11.77 3.46
CA ASN A 156 3.11 11.55 4.33
C ASN A 156 2.93 10.24 5.11
N VAL A 157 4.03 9.61 5.48
CA VAL A 157 4.03 8.30 6.13
C VAL A 157 5.05 8.22 7.26
N LEU A 158 4.86 7.23 8.12
CA LEU A 158 5.79 6.85 9.18
C LEU A 158 6.73 5.74 8.68
N PRO A 159 7.98 5.67 9.18
CA PRO A 159 8.59 6.59 10.16
C PRO A 159 8.92 7.98 9.58
N ALA A 160 9.10 8.07 8.26
CA ALA A 160 9.25 9.33 7.54
C ALA A 160 8.98 9.12 6.05
N GLY A 161 8.86 10.22 5.31
CA GLY A 161 8.76 10.21 3.85
C GLY A 161 7.33 10.37 3.35
N ARG A 162 7.12 10.00 2.09
CA ARG A 162 5.87 10.25 1.38
C ARG A 162 5.60 9.13 0.37
N LEU A 163 4.38 8.61 0.40
CA LEU A 163 3.89 7.70 -0.63
C LEU A 163 3.13 8.46 -1.71
N GLN A 164 3.26 8.02 -2.94
CA GLN A 164 2.54 8.51 -4.11
C GLN A 164 1.97 7.33 -4.88
N ILE A 165 0.68 7.38 -5.20
CA ILE A 165 0.04 6.46 -6.14
C ILE A 165 -0.12 7.12 -7.52
N LYS A 166 0.02 6.31 -8.56
CA LYS A 166 -0.25 6.66 -9.95
C LYS A 166 -1.12 5.58 -10.58
N GLU A 167 -2.24 5.97 -11.19
CA GLU A 167 -2.99 5.11 -12.10
C GLU A 167 -2.20 4.87 -13.38
N MET A 168 -2.10 3.62 -13.80
CA MET A 168 -1.29 3.20 -14.95
C MET A 168 -2.17 2.88 -16.16
N GLU A 169 -2.90 1.76 -16.09
CA GLU A 169 -3.64 1.21 -17.23
C GLU A 169 -4.92 0.54 -16.74
N LYS A 170 -6.01 0.70 -17.48
CA LYS A 170 -7.26 -0.04 -17.29
C LYS A 170 -7.33 -1.16 -18.30
N THR A 171 -7.69 -2.35 -17.82
CA THR A 171 -7.81 -3.55 -18.66
C THR A 171 -9.03 -4.35 -18.23
N THR A 172 -9.48 -5.24 -19.10
CA THR A 172 -10.53 -6.20 -18.79
C THR A 172 -9.94 -7.59 -18.94
N ILE A 173 -10.00 -8.39 -17.88
CA ILE A 173 -9.56 -9.78 -17.89
C ILE A 173 -10.77 -10.71 -17.89
N LYS A 174 -10.69 -11.74 -18.73
CA LYS A 174 -11.67 -12.82 -18.77
C LYS A 174 -11.01 -14.17 -18.49
N VAL A 175 -11.60 -14.93 -17.57
CA VAL A 175 -11.30 -16.34 -17.30
C VAL A 175 -12.64 -17.06 -17.20
N ASP A 176 -12.83 -18.09 -18.03
CA ASP A 176 -14.09 -18.80 -18.19
C ASP A 176 -15.28 -17.85 -18.45
N SER A 177 -16.31 -17.88 -17.60
CA SER A 177 -17.46 -16.97 -17.64
C SER A 177 -17.25 -15.67 -16.86
N THR A 178 -16.16 -15.56 -16.09
CA THR A 178 -15.88 -14.40 -15.24
C THR A 178 -15.14 -13.32 -16.03
N THR A 179 -15.70 -12.11 -16.05
CA THR A 179 -15.07 -10.93 -16.64
C THR A 179 -14.90 -9.88 -15.55
N LEU A 180 -13.71 -9.31 -15.43
CA LEU A 180 -13.38 -8.29 -14.44
C LEU A 180 -12.76 -7.08 -15.12
N ASP A 181 -13.27 -5.90 -14.77
CA ASP A 181 -12.62 -4.63 -15.09
C ASP A 181 -11.59 -4.30 -14.01
N LEU A 182 -10.38 -4.02 -14.47
CA LEU A 182 -9.20 -3.94 -13.66
C LEU A 182 -8.48 -2.62 -13.90
N THR A 183 -7.89 -2.06 -12.85
CA THR A 183 -7.02 -0.90 -12.94
C THR A 183 -5.68 -1.22 -12.31
N THR A 184 -4.60 -1.00 -13.05
CA THR A 184 -3.24 -1.12 -12.56
C THR A 184 -2.78 0.20 -11.96
N TYR A 185 -2.10 0.13 -10.82
CA TYR A 185 -1.52 1.27 -10.13
C TYR A 185 -0.04 1.03 -9.84
N ALA A 186 0.71 2.11 -9.71
CA ALA A 186 2.06 2.14 -9.19
C ALA A 186 2.08 2.94 -7.89
N ILE A 187 2.60 2.35 -6.81
CA ILE A 187 2.90 3.06 -5.56
C ILE A 187 4.42 3.25 -5.47
N SER A 188 4.86 4.45 -5.12
CA SER A 188 6.26 4.81 -4.92
C SER A 188 6.46 5.54 -3.60
N GLY A 189 7.70 5.54 -3.09
CA GLY A 189 8.09 6.27 -1.87
C GLY A 189 8.64 5.37 -0.76
N ALA A 190 8.16 4.13 -0.64
CA ALA A 190 8.68 3.14 0.32
C ALA A 190 9.97 2.46 -0.16
N ASP A 191 10.18 2.38 -1.47
CA ASP A 191 11.28 1.65 -2.10
C ASP A 191 11.89 2.43 -3.28
N LEU A 192 13.07 1.99 -3.73
CA LEU A 192 13.78 2.58 -4.88
C LEU A 192 12.99 2.46 -6.19
N ASN A 193 12.17 1.42 -6.30
CA ASN A 193 11.32 1.16 -7.46
C ASN A 193 9.85 1.19 -7.03
N PRO A 194 8.93 1.63 -7.91
CA PRO A 194 7.52 1.52 -7.63
C PRO A 194 7.08 0.06 -7.53
N SER A 195 6.14 -0.19 -6.64
CA SER A 195 5.39 -1.45 -6.55
C SER A 195 4.16 -1.36 -7.45
N TYR A 196 3.96 -2.35 -8.30
CA TYR A 196 2.81 -2.43 -9.20
C TYR A 196 1.79 -3.44 -8.69
N PHE A 197 0.53 -3.04 -8.66
CA PHE A 197 -0.58 -3.91 -8.29
C PHE A 197 -1.83 -3.52 -9.07
N ILE A 198 -2.78 -4.44 -9.13
CA ILE A 198 -4.01 -4.33 -9.88
C ILE A 198 -5.17 -4.45 -8.90
N SER A 199 -6.14 -3.54 -9.01
CA SER A 199 -7.41 -3.65 -8.30
C SER A 199 -8.56 -3.94 -9.27
N ASP A 200 -9.62 -4.56 -8.76
CA ASP A 200 -10.90 -4.57 -9.45
C ASP A 200 -11.70 -3.27 -9.25
N SER A 201 -12.87 -3.18 -9.86
CA SER A 201 -13.79 -2.04 -9.77
C SER A 201 -14.26 -1.72 -8.34
N ASN A 202 -14.20 -2.70 -7.44
CA ASN A 202 -14.55 -2.54 -6.02
C ASN A 202 -13.34 -2.19 -5.16
N GLN A 203 -12.19 -1.85 -5.76
CA GLN A 203 -10.92 -1.61 -5.07
C GLN A 203 -10.49 -2.79 -4.18
N ARG A 204 -10.82 -4.02 -4.57
CA ARG A 204 -10.22 -5.24 -4.00
C ARG A 204 -8.95 -5.57 -4.76
N LEU A 205 -7.98 -6.16 -4.07
CA LEU A 205 -6.74 -6.58 -4.71
C LEU A 205 -7.09 -7.65 -5.73
N PHE A 206 -6.58 -7.50 -6.95
CA PHE A 206 -6.65 -8.53 -7.97
C PHE A 206 -5.31 -9.22 -8.12
N ALA A 207 -4.22 -8.44 -8.23
CA ALA A 207 -2.87 -8.97 -8.29
C ALA A 207 -1.82 -7.98 -7.78
N VAL A 208 -0.71 -8.49 -7.25
CA VAL A 208 0.57 -7.77 -7.15
C VAL A 208 1.48 -8.35 -8.22
N ILE A 209 2.09 -7.48 -9.03
CA ILE A 209 2.81 -7.90 -10.24
C ILE A 209 4.25 -7.39 -10.23
N SER A 210 5.16 -8.24 -10.66
CA SER A 210 6.55 -7.89 -10.93
C SER A 210 7.07 -8.68 -12.13
N PRO A 211 8.22 -8.31 -12.71
CA PRO A 211 8.86 -9.11 -13.77
C PRO A 211 9.29 -10.51 -13.33
N SER A 212 9.37 -10.82 -12.03
CA SER A 212 9.91 -12.09 -11.52
C SER A 212 8.89 -12.96 -10.79
N PHE A 213 7.84 -12.36 -10.21
CA PHE A 213 6.79 -13.06 -9.49
C PHE A 213 5.44 -12.34 -9.61
N VAL A 214 4.36 -13.10 -9.47
CA VAL A 214 2.98 -12.60 -9.45
C VAL A 214 2.26 -13.18 -8.24
N ILE A 215 1.53 -12.34 -7.51
CA ILE A 215 0.53 -12.76 -6.52
C ILE A 215 -0.83 -12.43 -7.13
N VAL A 216 -1.66 -13.42 -7.42
CA VAL A 216 -2.92 -13.20 -8.14
C VAL A 216 -4.08 -13.88 -7.42
N ARG A 217 -5.27 -13.25 -7.47
CA ARG A 217 -6.50 -13.81 -6.91
C ARG A 217 -6.69 -15.26 -7.38
N LYS A 218 -7.01 -16.16 -6.45
CA LYS A 218 -7.20 -17.58 -6.74
C LYS A 218 -8.24 -17.78 -7.85
N GLY A 219 -7.95 -18.67 -8.80
CA GLY A 219 -8.75 -18.91 -10.00
C GLY A 219 -8.30 -18.12 -11.24
N PHE A 220 -7.36 -17.18 -11.10
CA PHE A 220 -6.81 -16.39 -12.20
C PHE A 220 -5.33 -16.71 -12.49
N GLU A 221 -4.80 -17.82 -11.99
CA GLU A 221 -3.40 -18.24 -12.14
C GLU A 221 -2.97 -18.35 -13.61
N VAL A 222 -3.91 -18.73 -14.50
CA VAL A 222 -3.69 -18.84 -15.95
C VAL A 222 -3.23 -17.52 -16.58
N LYS A 223 -3.49 -16.39 -15.91
CA LYS A 223 -3.14 -15.05 -16.35
C LYS A 223 -1.74 -14.59 -15.93
N GLU A 224 -0.98 -15.40 -15.20
CA GLU A 224 0.35 -15.03 -14.69
C GLU A 224 1.24 -14.39 -15.78
N LYS A 225 1.34 -15.04 -16.96
CA LYS A 225 2.25 -14.56 -18.00
C LYS A 225 1.85 -13.19 -18.55
N GLU A 226 0.55 -12.96 -18.67
CA GLU A 226 -0.01 -11.66 -19.09
C GLU A 226 0.27 -10.59 -18.02
N LEU A 227 0.05 -10.94 -16.75
CA LEU A 227 0.28 -10.04 -15.61
C LEU A 227 1.74 -9.66 -15.42
N ARG A 228 2.66 -10.62 -15.59
CA ARG A 228 4.10 -10.38 -15.55
C ARG A 228 4.55 -9.50 -16.72
N ALA A 229 3.99 -9.68 -17.92
CA ALA A 229 4.27 -8.83 -19.08
C ALA A 229 3.87 -7.36 -18.84
N TYR A 230 2.77 -7.10 -18.12
CA TYR A 230 2.43 -5.73 -17.71
C TYR A 230 3.53 -5.12 -16.82
N ALA A 231 4.03 -5.86 -15.83
CA ALA A 231 5.11 -5.38 -14.97
C ALA A 231 6.43 -5.14 -15.73
N GLU A 232 6.78 -6.03 -16.66
CA GLU A 232 7.92 -5.87 -17.58
C GLU A 232 7.79 -4.59 -18.42
N LYS A 233 6.61 -4.35 -19.01
CA LYS A 233 6.31 -3.12 -19.76
C LYS A 233 6.51 -1.88 -18.90
N TYR A 234 5.85 -1.78 -17.75
CA TYR A 234 5.92 -0.57 -16.91
C TYR A 234 7.33 -0.31 -16.38
N SER A 235 8.06 -1.37 -15.99
CA SER A 235 9.44 -1.24 -15.55
C SER A 235 10.35 -0.74 -16.66
N THR A 236 10.19 -1.26 -17.89
CA THR A 236 10.95 -0.84 -19.08
C THR A 236 10.68 0.61 -19.43
N GLU A 237 9.41 1.00 -19.56
CA GLU A 237 8.99 2.37 -19.88
C GLU A 237 9.52 3.38 -18.85
N ARG A 238 9.51 3.00 -17.56
CA ARG A 238 10.10 3.83 -16.51
C ARG A 238 11.60 3.99 -16.70
N PHE A 239 12.35 2.91 -16.89
CA PHE A 239 13.80 3.00 -17.06
C PHE A 239 14.20 3.78 -18.31
N GLU A 240 13.47 3.62 -19.42
CA GLU A 240 13.66 4.45 -20.61
C GLU A 240 13.40 5.93 -20.31
N THR A 241 12.35 6.25 -19.55
CA THR A 241 12.04 7.63 -19.17
C THR A 241 13.14 8.22 -18.28
N LEU A 242 13.62 7.46 -17.29
CA LEU A 242 14.72 7.88 -16.43
C LEU A 242 16.00 8.09 -17.23
N GLN A 243 16.33 7.17 -18.15
CA GLN A 243 17.48 7.29 -19.03
C GLN A 243 17.39 8.55 -19.89
N LYS A 244 16.26 8.79 -20.56
CA LYS A 244 16.04 9.99 -21.39
C LYS A 244 16.17 11.28 -20.58
N LYS A 245 15.72 11.29 -19.32
CA LYS A 245 15.70 12.47 -18.46
C LYS A 245 17.05 12.76 -17.79
N TYR A 246 17.77 11.73 -17.36
CA TYR A 246 18.93 11.87 -16.47
C TYR A 246 20.25 11.42 -17.09
N ALA A 247 20.25 10.70 -18.22
CA ALA A 247 21.49 10.32 -18.88
C ALA A 247 22.15 11.56 -19.51
N HIS A 248 23.43 11.77 -19.19
CA HIS A 248 24.23 12.82 -19.76
C HIS A 248 25.19 12.25 -20.80
N ASN A 249 25.09 12.72 -22.04
CA ASN A 249 26.06 12.43 -23.09
C ASN A 249 27.08 13.56 -23.16
N TYR A 250 28.27 13.32 -22.64
CA TYR A 250 29.36 14.31 -22.68
C TYR A 250 30.15 14.16 -23.99
N GLY A 251 30.13 15.18 -24.85
CA GLY A 251 30.91 15.19 -26.10
C GLY A 251 32.43 15.35 -25.91
N LYS A 252 32.92 15.30 -24.66
CA LYS A 252 34.32 15.46 -24.26
C LYS A 252 34.62 14.54 -23.07
N LYS A 253 35.91 14.36 -22.76
CA LYS A 253 36.35 13.64 -21.56
C LYS A 253 35.75 14.29 -20.30
N VAL A 254 35.12 13.46 -19.46
CA VAL A 254 34.60 13.87 -18.16
C VAL A 254 35.72 13.76 -17.13
N ARG A 255 35.94 14.81 -16.35
CA ARG A 255 36.78 14.78 -15.15
C ARG A 255 35.88 14.91 -13.94
N ILE A 256 35.94 13.93 -13.05
CA ILE A 256 35.35 14.03 -11.72
C ILE A 256 36.52 14.36 -10.77
N SER A 257 36.53 15.57 -10.23
CA SER A 257 37.54 16.05 -9.28
C SER A 257 37.07 15.90 -7.84
N ASN A 258 38.00 16.02 -6.88
CA ASN A 258 37.74 15.91 -5.44
C ASN A 258 37.16 14.55 -5.05
N VAL A 259 37.68 13.49 -5.68
CA VAL A 259 37.32 12.11 -5.39
C VAL A 259 38.42 11.45 -4.57
N ARG A 260 38.00 10.68 -3.56
CA ARG A 260 38.89 9.76 -2.85
C ARG A 260 38.54 8.35 -3.30
N ILE A 261 39.54 7.55 -3.62
CA ILE A 261 39.33 6.17 -4.09
C ILE A 261 39.34 5.25 -2.88
N PHE A 262 38.34 4.37 -2.77
CA PHE A 262 38.31 3.33 -1.76
C PHE A 262 39.19 2.15 -2.18
N ASP A 263 40.18 1.82 -1.35
CA ASP A 263 40.99 0.61 -1.49
C ASP A 263 40.43 -0.49 -0.58
N PRO A 264 39.85 -1.57 -1.15
CA PRO A 264 39.27 -2.65 -0.36
C PRO A 264 40.30 -3.51 0.36
N ASN A 265 41.58 -3.50 -0.03
CA ASN A 265 42.61 -4.29 0.64
C ASN A 265 43.03 -3.64 1.96
N THR A 266 43.10 -2.31 1.97
CA THR A 266 43.47 -1.52 3.16
C THR A 266 42.26 -0.98 3.92
N LEU A 267 41.04 -1.15 3.38
CA LEU A 267 39.78 -0.61 3.88
C LEU A 267 39.86 0.91 4.12
N SER A 268 40.56 1.63 3.24
CA SER A 268 40.84 3.05 3.41
C SER A 268 40.59 3.85 2.13
N LEU A 269 40.40 5.16 2.31
CA LEU A 269 40.25 6.12 1.23
C LEU A 269 41.59 6.79 0.94
N THR A 270 41.97 6.95 -0.34
CA THR A 270 43.16 7.72 -0.74
C THR A 270 43.13 9.15 -0.19
N ALA A 271 44.28 9.82 -0.12
CA ALA A 271 44.29 11.27 0.07
C ALA A 271 43.57 11.98 -1.10
N LEU A 272 43.12 13.21 -0.84
CA LEU A 272 42.59 14.11 -1.88
C LEU A 272 43.73 14.70 -2.73
#